data_AF-A0A7V9U4W4-F1
#
_entry.id   AF-A0A7V9U4W4-F1
#
_cell.length_a   1.000
_cell.length_b   1.000
_cell.length_c   1.000
_cell.angle_alpha   90.00
_cell.angle_beta   90.00
_cell.angle_gamma   90.00
#
_symmetry.space_group_name_H-M   'P 1'
#
loop_
_entity.id
_entity.type
_entity.pdbx_description
1 polymer ?
#
loop_
_entity_poly.entity_id
_entity_poly.type
_entity_poly.pdbx_seq_one_letter_code
_entity_poly.pdbx_strand_id
1 'polypeptide(L)'
;MPTLSSYRARATSRACAFALTGLALAACGGPDSLTPKPDPIDITIPGLRAEGHGAVSERYTAELWVHGNTGYTTTWGSRTLNGVQAPGNAIKIWNVSGTTPLLLDSVIVAGVSTLGDIQATSDGRYLVVSTEPTGSLVIYDIQNPVAPSLVSRYTSPSISNGVHTAYVESVAGRLYAFLSVDARATRSRLVIIDITTPASPVEVFSQEIGNPVIHDVFVRDGILMAALWNDGMTIFDIGGGGKGGSPSNP
;
A
#
# COMPACT_ATOMS: atom_id res chain seq x y z
N MET A 1 -50.81 -33.07 -44.66
CA MET A 1 -49.61 -33.94 -44.70
C MET A 1 -49.63 -34.64 -46.05
N PRO A 2 -48.75 -34.31 -47.00
CA PRO A 2 -47.32 -34.63 -46.92
C PRO A 2 -46.37 -33.59 -47.59
N THR A 3 -45.09 -34.00 -47.70
CA THR A 3 -43.99 -33.55 -48.59
C THR A 3 -43.22 -32.25 -48.30
N LEU A 4 -42.09 -32.44 -47.62
CA LEU A 4 -40.87 -31.64 -47.74
C LEU A 4 -40.10 -32.07 -49.02
N SER A 5 -39.70 -31.11 -49.87
CA SER A 5 -38.52 -31.25 -50.73
C SER A 5 -38.06 -29.91 -51.32
N SER A 6 -36.75 -29.84 -51.56
CA SER A 6 -35.96 -28.88 -52.36
C SER A 6 -35.54 -27.56 -51.68
N TYR A 7 -34.39 -26.95 -51.99
CA TYR A 7 -33.05 -27.38 -52.37
C TYR A 7 -32.13 -26.15 -52.16
N ARG A 8 -30.93 -26.40 -51.62
CA ARG A 8 -29.68 -25.60 -51.52
C ARG A 8 -29.61 -24.13 -51.96
N ALA A 9 -28.92 -23.32 -51.13
CA ALA A 9 -27.76 -22.53 -51.56
C ALA A 9 -26.81 -22.21 -50.39
N ARG A 10 -25.51 -22.41 -50.60
CA ARG A 10 -24.43 -22.02 -49.67
C ARG A 10 -24.19 -20.52 -49.77
N ALA A 11 -24.03 -19.86 -48.62
CA ALA A 11 -23.19 -18.68 -48.51
C ALA A 11 -22.38 -18.81 -47.21
N THR A 12 -21.09 -19.04 -47.36
CA THR A 12 -20.08 -18.97 -46.30
C THR A 12 -19.96 -17.53 -45.84
N SER A 13 -20.48 -17.20 -44.66
CA SER A 13 -20.20 -15.94 -43.98
C SER A 13 -19.17 -16.16 -42.87
N ARG A 14 -18.19 -15.28 -42.89
CA ARG A 14 -16.95 -15.24 -42.14
C ARG A 14 -17.14 -15.26 -40.62
N ALA A 15 -16.09 -15.77 -39.99
CA ALA A 15 -15.81 -15.76 -38.57
C ALA A 15 -16.17 -14.45 -37.84
N CYS A 16 -16.72 -14.61 -36.63
CA CYS A 16 -16.32 -13.83 -35.47
C CYS A 16 -16.24 -14.82 -34.31
N ALA A 17 -15.05 -15.41 -34.13
CA ALA A 17 -14.69 -16.01 -32.87
C ALA A 17 -14.77 -14.90 -31.82
N PHE A 18 -15.50 -15.14 -30.73
CA PHE A 18 -15.40 -14.31 -29.54
C PHE A 18 -13.96 -14.40 -29.04
N ALA A 19 -13.14 -13.41 -29.41
CA ALA A 19 -11.93 -13.14 -28.69
C ALA A 19 -12.38 -12.69 -27.30
N LEU A 20 -12.17 -13.55 -26.29
CA LEU A 20 -12.06 -13.08 -24.92
C LEU A 20 -10.94 -12.04 -24.93
N THR A 21 -11.31 -10.76 -24.97
CA THR A 21 -10.40 -9.66 -24.69
C THR A 21 -10.01 -9.80 -23.22
N GLY A 22 -8.85 -10.43 -22.99
CA GLY A 22 -8.11 -10.29 -21.75
C GLY A 22 -7.82 -8.81 -21.56
N LEU A 23 -8.59 -8.17 -20.68
CA LEU A 23 -8.32 -6.81 -20.27
C LEU A 23 -7.08 -6.81 -19.38
N ALA A 24 -6.00 -6.32 -19.99
CA ALA A 24 -4.91 -5.55 -19.44
C ALA A 24 -4.45 -5.87 -18.01
N LEU A 25 -3.27 -6.47 -17.95
CA LEU A 25 -2.29 -6.38 -16.87
C LEU A 25 -2.32 -4.98 -16.22
N ALA A 26 -2.80 -4.89 -14.98
CA ALA A 26 -2.43 -3.80 -14.10
C ALA A 26 -0.91 -3.90 -13.89
N ALA A 27 -0.20 -2.87 -14.31
CA ALA A 27 1.25 -2.82 -14.39
C ALA A 27 1.91 -2.83 -13.00
N CYS A 28 2.03 -4.02 -12.40
CA CYS A 28 3.03 -4.37 -11.37
C CYS A 28 3.57 -5.79 -11.63
N GLY A 29 3.82 -6.13 -12.90
CA GLY A 29 4.24 -7.47 -13.31
C GLY A 29 4.75 -7.49 -14.74
N GLY A 30 5.92 -6.91 -14.98
CA GLY A 30 6.70 -7.24 -16.16
C GLY A 30 7.33 -8.63 -16.00
N PRO A 31 7.50 -9.43 -17.08
CA PRO A 31 8.28 -10.65 -17.03
C PRO A 31 9.77 -10.26 -17.06
N ASP A 32 10.23 -9.54 -16.05
CA ASP A 32 11.67 -9.36 -15.89
C ASP A 32 12.21 -10.66 -15.29
N SER A 33 13.08 -11.32 -16.04
CA SER A 33 14.00 -12.31 -15.48
C SER A 33 14.93 -11.56 -14.53
N LEU A 34 14.47 -11.34 -13.29
CA LEU A 34 15.21 -10.63 -12.26
C LEU A 34 16.32 -11.53 -11.72
N THR A 35 17.39 -11.67 -12.49
CA THR A 35 18.69 -11.80 -11.86
C THR A 35 18.80 -10.64 -10.86
N PRO A 36 19.07 -10.91 -9.58
CA PRO A 36 19.29 -9.83 -8.61
C PRO A 36 20.40 -8.96 -9.17
N LYS A 37 20.17 -7.66 -9.36
CA LYS A 37 21.29 -6.74 -9.57
C LYS A 37 22.04 -6.68 -8.24
N PRO A 38 23.28 -7.19 -8.18
CA PRO A 38 24.10 -7.10 -6.98
C PRO A 38 24.70 -5.69 -6.81
N ASP A 39 24.69 -4.90 -7.88
CA ASP A 39 25.31 -3.58 -7.97
C ASP A 39 24.24 -2.46 -8.02
N PRO A 40 24.58 -1.22 -7.61
CA PRO A 40 23.69 -0.08 -7.74
C PRO A 40 23.12 -0.04 -9.15
N ILE A 41 21.81 0.16 -9.29
CA ILE A 41 21.30 0.67 -10.56
C ILE A 41 21.96 2.03 -10.71
N ASP A 42 22.96 2.12 -11.59
CA ASP A 42 23.59 3.38 -11.95
C ASP A 42 22.55 4.19 -12.75
N ILE A 43 21.64 4.84 -12.02
CA ILE A 43 20.68 5.78 -12.58
C ILE A 43 21.47 7.06 -12.85
N THR A 44 22.20 7.04 -13.97
CA THR A 44 22.80 8.26 -14.53
C THR A 44 21.82 8.80 -15.56
N ILE A 45 20.88 9.62 -15.10
CA ILE A 45 20.08 10.48 -15.98
C ILE A 45 20.83 11.83 -16.03
N PRO A 46 21.03 12.47 -17.19
CA PRO A 46 21.68 13.78 -17.24
C PRO A 46 21.05 14.77 -16.25
N GLY A 47 21.81 15.23 -15.25
CA GLY A 47 21.34 16.12 -14.19
C GLY A 47 20.77 15.44 -12.94
N LEU A 48 20.60 14.11 -12.92
CA LEU A 48 20.19 13.33 -11.75
C LEU A 48 21.12 12.12 -11.59
N ARG A 49 22.05 12.23 -10.63
CA ARG A 49 23.08 11.23 -10.34
C ARG A 49 22.75 10.50 -9.04
N ALA A 50 22.86 9.18 -9.04
CA ALA A 50 22.81 8.39 -7.80
C ALA A 50 24.07 8.67 -6.95
N GLU A 51 23.87 9.15 -5.72
CA GLU A 51 24.97 9.44 -4.78
C GLU A 51 25.34 8.24 -3.88
N GLY A 52 24.44 7.27 -3.74
CA GLY A 52 24.69 6.03 -3.01
C GLY A 52 23.55 5.03 -3.16
N HIS A 53 23.77 3.81 -2.68
CA HIS A 53 22.84 2.69 -2.82
C HIS A 53 22.93 1.76 -1.61
N GLY A 54 21.76 1.39 -1.06
CA GLY A 54 21.61 0.32 -0.09
C GLY A 54 20.89 -0.87 -0.71
N ALA A 55 21.54 -2.04 -0.76
CA ALA A 55 21.01 -3.21 -1.45
C ALA A 55 20.05 -4.04 -0.57
N VAL A 56 18.93 -4.47 -1.16
CA VAL A 56 18.04 -5.55 -0.66
C VAL A 56 17.78 -6.50 -1.82
N SER A 57 18.48 -7.63 -1.84
CA SER A 57 18.44 -8.57 -2.96
C SER A 57 17.43 -9.70 -2.73
N GLU A 58 17.11 -9.99 -1.48
CA GLU A 58 16.29 -11.12 -1.07
C GLU A 58 14.79 -10.80 -1.00
N ARG A 59 14.39 -9.53 -1.09
CA ARG A 59 12.99 -9.07 -1.14
C ARG A 59 12.82 -7.91 -2.13
N TYR A 60 11.58 -7.57 -2.49
CA TYR A 60 11.27 -6.33 -3.22
C TYR A 60 10.96 -5.23 -2.22
N THR A 61 11.68 -4.11 -2.26
CA THR A 61 11.38 -2.91 -1.49
C THR A 61 10.21 -2.14 -2.13
N ALA A 62 9.36 -1.48 -1.34
CA ALA A 62 8.24 -0.66 -1.81
C ALA A 62 8.30 0.76 -1.22
N GLU A 63 7.63 0.98 -0.10
CA GLU A 63 7.45 2.31 0.50
C GLU A 63 8.63 2.72 1.37
N LEU A 64 8.76 4.02 1.62
CA LEU A 64 9.84 4.64 2.39
C LEU A 64 9.29 5.74 3.31
N TRP A 65 9.70 5.69 4.57
CA TRP A 65 9.58 6.82 5.49
C TRP A 65 10.92 7.16 6.13
N VAL A 66 11.23 8.44 6.28
CA VAL A 66 12.45 8.92 6.94
C VAL A 66 12.08 9.73 8.18
N HIS A 67 12.70 9.39 9.31
CA HIS A 67 12.58 10.15 10.54
C HIS A 67 13.98 10.39 11.13
N GLY A 68 14.41 11.65 11.17
CA GLY A 68 15.78 12.01 11.53
C GLY A 68 16.79 11.35 10.57
N ASN A 69 17.75 10.62 11.12
CA ASN A 69 18.79 9.90 10.37
C ASN A 69 18.43 8.44 10.06
N THR A 70 17.19 8.02 10.34
CA THR A 70 16.73 6.65 10.13
C THR A 70 15.71 6.59 9.01
N GLY A 71 15.96 5.71 8.04
CA GLY A 71 15.01 5.36 6.99
C GLY A 71 14.35 4.01 7.29
N TYR A 72 13.06 3.90 6.98
CA TYR A 72 12.29 2.67 7.08
C TYR A 72 11.71 2.35 5.72
N THR A 73 11.95 1.17 5.19
CA THR A 73 11.30 0.74 3.95
C THR A 73 10.48 -0.52 4.12
N THR A 74 9.33 -0.59 3.46
CA THR A 74 8.53 -1.82 3.40
C THR A 74 9.07 -2.77 2.33
N THR A 75 8.55 -4.00 2.36
CA THR A 75 8.73 -4.95 1.26
C THR A 75 7.39 -5.50 0.81
N TRP A 76 7.32 -6.05 -0.40
CA TRP A 76 6.07 -6.54 -0.98
C TRP A 76 6.24 -7.82 -1.80
N GLY A 77 5.12 -8.54 -1.97
CA GLY A 77 5.04 -9.72 -2.83
C GLY A 77 5.87 -10.90 -2.34
N SER A 78 6.48 -11.63 -3.26
CA SER A 78 7.33 -12.79 -2.94
C SER A 78 8.50 -12.83 -3.91
N ARG A 79 9.71 -12.92 -3.37
CA ARG A 79 10.95 -12.96 -4.16
C ARG A 79 11.70 -14.25 -3.88
N THR A 80 12.12 -14.93 -4.94
CA THR A 80 12.94 -16.14 -4.83
C THR A 80 14.38 -15.80 -5.21
N LEU A 81 15.31 -16.06 -4.28
CA LEU A 81 16.74 -15.90 -4.48
C LEU A 81 17.46 -17.20 -4.10
N ASN A 82 18.25 -17.75 -5.02
CA ASN A 82 19.00 -19.00 -4.80
C ASN A 82 18.13 -20.16 -4.30
N GLY A 83 16.90 -20.28 -4.81
CA GLY A 83 15.94 -21.31 -4.41
C GLY A 83 15.22 -21.04 -3.07
N VAL A 84 15.53 -19.94 -2.38
CA VAL A 84 14.85 -19.53 -1.15
C VAL A 84 13.83 -18.45 -1.47
N GLN A 85 12.56 -18.72 -1.18
CA GLN A 85 11.47 -17.76 -1.34
C GLN A 85 11.27 -16.97 -0.05
N ALA A 86 11.27 -15.64 -0.16
CA ALA A 86 11.00 -14.72 0.94
C ALA A 86 9.73 -13.88 0.64
N PRO A 87 8.75 -13.84 1.57
CA PRO A 87 7.63 -12.92 1.46
C PRO A 87 8.07 -11.47 1.71
N GLY A 88 7.34 -10.53 1.12
CA GLY A 88 7.47 -9.08 1.31
C GLY A 88 6.88 -8.64 2.65
N ASN A 89 7.40 -9.22 3.73
CA ASN A 89 6.88 -9.02 5.08
C ASN A 89 7.92 -8.42 6.02
N ALA A 90 8.91 -7.72 5.46
CA ALA A 90 10.00 -7.10 6.20
C ALA A 90 9.92 -5.57 6.14
N ILE A 91 10.11 -4.94 7.29
CA ILE A 91 10.54 -3.54 7.40
C ILE A 91 12.06 -3.56 7.38
N LYS A 92 12.70 -2.79 6.51
CA LYS A 92 14.15 -2.59 6.49
C LYS A 92 14.48 -1.26 7.13
N ILE A 93 15.50 -1.26 8.00
CA ILE A 93 15.88 -0.12 8.82
C ILE A 93 17.26 0.35 8.37
N TRP A 94 17.37 1.62 8.02
CA TRP A 94 18.54 2.19 7.37
C TRP A 94 19.10 3.35 8.19
N ASN A 95 20.43 3.46 8.24
CA ASN A 95 21.08 4.73 8.53
C ASN A 95 21.17 5.52 7.22
N VAL A 96 20.60 6.72 7.20
CA VAL A 96 20.58 7.64 6.05
C VAL A 96 21.21 9.00 6.38
N SER A 97 22.06 9.07 7.40
CA SER A 97 22.79 10.30 7.77
C SER A 97 23.84 10.76 6.75
N GLY A 98 24.21 9.91 5.79
CA GLY A 98 25.15 10.20 4.72
C GLY A 98 24.57 9.87 3.34
N THR A 99 25.41 9.96 2.31
CA THR A 99 24.99 9.69 0.92
C THR A 99 24.83 8.21 0.60
N THR A 100 25.42 7.32 1.39
CA THR A 100 25.31 5.86 1.24
C THR A 100 24.42 5.29 2.34
N PRO A 101 23.19 4.84 2.02
CA PRO A 101 22.32 4.19 2.99
C PRO A 101 22.94 2.89 3.52
N LEU A 102 23.01 2.73 4.83
CA LEU A 102 23.50 1.51 5.48
C LEU A 102 22.32 0.75 6.06
N LEU A 103 22.11 -0.51 5.64
CA LEU A 103 21.13 -1.40 6.26
C LEU A 103 21.61 -1.74 7.68
N LEU A 104 20.84 -1.32 8.69
CA LEU A 104 21.16 -1.56 10.09
C LEU A 104 20.51 -2.84 10.59
N ASP A 105 19.21 -3.01 10.31
CA ASP A 105 18.42 -4.13 10.79
C ASP A 105 17.14 -4.33 9.95
N SER A 106 16.33 -5.32 10.31
CA SER A 106 15.00 -5.52 9.77
C SER A 106 14.04 -6.13 10.77
N VAL A 107 12.76 -5.78 10.65
CA VAL A 107 11.67 -6.38 11.43
C VAL A 107 10.82 -7.24 10.51
N ILE A 108 10.55 -8.49 10.90
CA ILE A 108 9.64 -9.38 10.19
C ILE A 108 8.24 -9.26 10.79
N VAL A 109 7.28 -8.86 9.97
CA VAL A 109 5.86 -8.85 10.30
C VAL A 109 5.27 -10.22 9.96
N ALA A 110 4.78 -10.94 10.97
CA ALA A 110 4.32 -12.31 10.80
C ALA A 110 2.95 -12.40 10.11
N GLY A 111 2.75 -13.43 9.29
CA GLY A 111 1.44 -13.78 8.72
C GLY A 111 0.92 -12.83 7.63
N VAL A 112 1.83 -12.12 6.95
CA VAL A 112 1.53 -11.21 5.84
C VAL A 112 2.53 -11.43 4.72
N SER A 113 2.21 -10.99 3.51
CA SER A 113 3.13 -11.10 2.36
C SER A 113 3.45 -9.76 1.69
N THR A 114 2.74 -8.70 2.10
CA THR A 114 2.99 -7.34 1.64
C THR A 114 2.80 -6.40 2.84
N LEU A 115 3.73 -5.45 2.98
CA LEU A 115 3.58 -4.29 3.84
C LEU A 115 3.26 -3.10 2.95
N GLY A 116 2.02 -2.64 3.00
CA GLY A 116 1.45 -1.71 2.03
C GLY A 116 2.06 -0.32 2.12
N ASP A 117 2.29 0.16 3.34
CA ASP A 117 2.80 1.49 3.64
C ASP A 117 3.41 1.55 5.04
N ILE A 118 4.20 2.59 5.29
CA ILE A 118 4.93 2.82 6.53
C ILE A 118 5.05 4.32 6.82
N GLN A 119 4.75 4.72 8.05
CA GLN A 119 4.90 6.11 8.47
C GLN A 119 5.29 6.20 9.95
N ALA A 120 6.30 7.00 10.26
CA ALA A 120 6.58 7.37 11.65
C ALA A 120 5.69 8.55 12.06
N THR A 121 5.18 8.53 13.29
CA THR A 121 4.42 9.64 13.86
C THR A 121 5.28 10.91 13.92
N SER A 122 4.63 12.08 13.88
CA SER A 122 5.31 13.37 13.86
C SER A 122 6.19 13.63 15.09
N ASP A 123 5.81 13.04 16.23
CA ASP A 123 6.60 13.06 17.48
C ASP A 123 7.76 12.04 17.50
N GLY A 124 7.91 11.22 16.46
CA GLY A 124 8.95 10.20 16.33
C GLY A 124 8.81 9.03 17.28
N ARG A 125 7.64 8.86 17.92
CA ARG A 125 7.44 7.84 18.97
C ARG A 125 7.03 6.49 18.40
N TYR A 126 6.22 6.47 17.34
CA TYR A 126 5.63 5.25 16.79
C TYR A 126 5.86 5.13 15.30
N LEU A 127 5.91 3.89 14.82
CA LEU A 127 5.97 3.51 13.42
C LEU A 127 4.74 2.68 13.08
N VAL A 128 3.94 3.16 12.14
CA VAL A 128 2.67 2.58 11.74
C VAL A 128 2.85 1.92 10.38
N VAL A 129 2.37 0.69 10.24
CA VAL A 129 2.57 -0.15 9.05
C VAL A 129 1.26 -0.82 8.66
N SER A 130 0.87 -0.68 7.40
CA SER A 130 -0.28 -1.40 6.83
C SER A 130 0.14 -2.75 6.25
N THR A 131 -0.79 -3.71 6.18
CA THR A 131 -0.48 -5.06 5.69
C THR A 131 -1.49 -5.62 4.71
N GLU A 132 -1.02 -6.57 3.90
CA GLU A 132 -1.81 -7.34 2.93
C GLU A 132 -1.33 -8.81 2.88
N PRO A 133 -2.15 -9.77 2.41
CA PRO A 133 -3.50 -9.60 1.86
C PRO A 133 -4.59 -9.52 2.92
N THR A 134 -4.38 -10.12 4.10
CA THR A 134 -5.26 -9.92 5.25
C THR A 134 -4.84 -8.65 5.97
N GLY A 135 -5.72 -7.66 5.98
CA GLY A 135 -5.35 -6.34 6.46
C GLY A 135 -5.20 -6.26 7.97
N SER A 136 -4.18 -5.51 8.36
CA SER A 136 -3.95 -5.08 9.74
C SER A 136 -3.22 -3.75 9.74
N LEU A 137 -3.39 -3.00 10.83
CA LEU A 137 -2.56 -1.84 11.15
C LEU A 137 -1.62 -2.25 12.28
N VAL A 138 -0.33 -2.34 12.00
CA VAL A 138 0.70 -2.75 12.96
C VAL A 138 1.40 -1.50 13.46
N ILE A 139 1.51 -1.35 14.78
CA ILE A 139 2.16 -0.20 15.40
C ILE A 139 3.34 -0.67 16.23
N TYR A 140 4.50 -0.07 15.99
CA TYR A 140 5.73 -0.27 16.75
C TYR A 140 6.10 0.99 17.54
N ASP A 141 6.63 0.84 18.74
CA ASP A 141 7.36 1.90 19.44
C ASP A 141 8.78 1.96 18.88
N ILE A 142 9.22 3.17 18.53
CA ILE A 142 10.53 3.46 17.94
C ILE A 142 11.36 4.42 18.80
N GLN A 143 11.17 4.43 20.12
CA GLN A 143 12.09 5.12 21.05
C GLN A 143 13.55 4.75 20.78
N ASN A 144 13.80 3.47 20.46
CA ASN A 144 14.99 3.07 19.76
C ASN A 144 14.67 2.92 18.26
N PRO A 145 15.09 3.87 17.40
CA PRO A 145 14.67 3.89 16.00
C PRO A 145 15.22 2.71 15.20
N VAL A 146 16.25 2.02 15.72
CA VAL A 146 16.89 0.88 15.05
C VAL A 146 16.53 -0.48 15.65
N ALA A 147 15.72 -0.49 16.71
CA ALA A 147 15.16 -1.70 17.30
C ALA A 147 13.68 -1.48 17.68
N PRO A 148 12.77 -1.37 16.69
CA PRO A 148 11.35 -1.17 16.95
C PRO A 148 10.74 -2.31 17.77
N SER A 149 9.84 -1.99 18.70
CA SER A 149 9.13 -2.97 19.52
C SER A 149 7.64 -2.96 19.25
N LEU A 150 7.02 -4.13 19.07
CA LEU A 150 5.60 -4.23 18.74
C LEU A 150 4.74 -3.68 19.89
N VAL A 151 3.86 -2.73 19.58
CA VAL A 151 2.87 -2.18 20.52
C VAL A 151 1.52 -2.85 20.33
N SER A 152 1.03 -2.86 19.08
CA SER A 152 -0.27 -3.45 18.77
C SER A 152 -0.36 -3.89 17.31
N ARG A 153 -1.32 -4.77 17.06
CA ARG A 153 -1.75 -5.16 15.72
C ARG A 153 -3.27 -5.09 15.69
N TYR A 154 -3.81 -4.04 15.07
CA TYR A 154 -5.24 -3.85 14.93
C TYR A 154 -5.77 -4.62 13.72
N THR A 155 -6.90 -5.31 13.91
CA THR A 155 -7.66 -5.98 12.85
C THR A 155 -9.15 -5.69 13.03
N SER A 156 -9.87 -5.60 11.92
CA SER A 156 -11.34 -5.47 11.92
C SER A 156 -11.92 -6.06 10.63
N PRO A 157 -13.24 -6.35 10.59
CA PRO A 157 -13.90 -6.74 9.35
C PRO A 157 -13.78 -5.68 8.24
N SER A 158 -13.74 -4.39 8.58
CA SER A 158 -13.61 -3.29 7.60
C SER A 158 -12.28 -3.28 6.87
N ILE A 159 -11.23 -3.86 7.46
CA ILE A 159 -9.88 -3.90 6.87
C ILE A 159 -9.45 -5.32 6.48
N SER A 160 -10.32 -6.32 6.58
CA SER A 160 -9.94 -7.73 6.32
C SER A 160 -9.42 -7.96 4.89
N ASN A 161 -9.80 -7.09 3.96
CA ASN A 161 -9.41 -7.12 2.56
C ASN A 161 -8.07 -6.41 2.31
N GLY A 162 -7.20 -6.29 3.30
CA GLY A 162 -5.89 -5.69 3.07
C GLY A 162 -5.93 -4.17 3.12
N VAL A 163 -4.93 -3.58 3.76
CA VAL A 163 -4.77 -2.13 3.82
C VAL A 163 -3.63 -1.78 2.88
N HIS A 164 -3.94 -1.14 1.77
CA HIS A 164 -2.97 -0.81 0.74
C HIS A 164 -2.07 0.32 1.19
N THR A 165 -2.65 1.43 1.64
CA THR A 165 -1.89 2.54 2.21
C THR A 165 -2.49 3.05 3.52
N ALA A 166 -1.65 3.68 4.33
CA ALA A 166 -2.03 4.18 5.64
C ALA A 166 -1.32 5.51 5.93
N TYR A 167 -2.08 6.59 5.89
CA TYR A 167 -1.58 7.91 6.27
C TYR A 167 -1.87 8.18 7.75
N VAL A 168 -0.93 8.76 8.48
CA VAL A 168 -1.01 9.06 9.90
C VAL A 168 -0.92 10.56 10.11
N GLU A 169 -1.90 11.12 10.80
CA GLU A 169 -1.95 12.56 11.09
C GLU A 169 -2.68 12.85 12.40
N SER A 170 -2.30 13.95 13.04
CA SER A 170 -3.01 14.50 14.18
C SER A 170 -4.14 15.43 13.73
N VAL A 171 -5.34 15.20 14.25
CA VAL A 171 -6.51 16.04 14.01
C VAL A 171 -7.10 16.43 15.36
N ALA A 172 -7.22 17.74 15.61
CA ALA A 172 -7.74 18.29 16.87
C ALA A 172 -7.08 17.70 18.14
N GLY A 173 -5.75 17.47 18.09
CA GLY A 173 -4.97 16.96 19.22
C GLY A 173 -5.07 15.45 19.47
N ARG A 174 -5.71 14.71 18.55
CA ARG A 174 -5.81 13.24 18.56
C ARG A 174 -5.10 12.67 17.34
N LEU A 175 -4.54 11.47 17.48
CA LEU A 175 -3.77 10.83 16.42
C LEU A 175 -4.64 9.82 15.68
N TYR A 176 -4.63 9.86 14.35
CA TYR A 176 -5.44 8.98 13.50
C TYR A 176 -4.60 8.31 12.42
N ALA A 177 -5.00 7.10 12.03
CA ALA A 177 -4.60 6.46 10.79
C ALA A 177 -5.77 6.45 9.81
N PHE A 178 -5.50 6.85 8.57
CA PHE A 178 -6.44 6.92 7.45
C PHE A 178 -6.04 5.87 6.43
N LEU A 179 -6.89 4.86 6.27
CA LEU A 179 -6.57 3.62 5.59
C LEU A 179 -7.29 3.56 4.24
N SER A 180 -6.54 3.34 3.17
CA SER A 180 -7.06 2.91 1.88
C SER A 180 -7.12 1.39 1.87
N VAL A 181 -8.31 0.83 2.01
CA VAL A 181 -8.54 -0.63 2.00
C VAL A 181 -8.95 -1.03 0.60
N ASP A 182 -8.12 -1.81 -0.12
CA ASP A 182 -8.39 -2.10 -1.54
C ASP A 182 -7.90 -3.45 -2.09
N ALA A 183 -7.96 -4.59 -1.38
CA ALA A 183 -7.64 -5.86 -2.09
C ALA A 183 -8.58 -6.07 -3.28
N ARG A 184 -7.94 -6.00 -4.45
CA ARG A 184 -8.23 -6.26 -5.88
C ARG A 184 -9.50 -7.03 -6.28
N ALA A 185 -10.23 -7.64 -5.36
CA ALA A 185 -11.42 -8.48 -5.57
C ALA A 185 -12.70 -7.98 -4.87
N THR A 186 -12.65 -6.89 -4.08
CA THR A 186 -13.80 -6.39 -3.30
C THR A 186 -13.96 -4.87 -3.44
N ARG A 187 -15.06 -4.31 -2.90
CA ARG A 187 -15.25 -2.87 -2.85
C ARG A 187 -14.23 -2.24 -1.91
N SER A 188 -13.54 -1.22 -2.40
CA SER A 188 -12.59 -0.46 -1.59
C SER A 188 -13.28 0.38 -0.54
N ARG A 189 -12.56 0.70 0.54
CA ARG A 189 -13.09 1.46 1.67
C ARG A 189 -12.07 2.47 2.17
N LEU A 190 -12.57 3.62 2.60
CA LEU A 190 -11.85 4.49 3.53
C LEU A 190 -12.20 4.04 4.93
N VAL A 191 -11.17 3.73 5.73
CA VAL A 191 -11.33 3.41 7.15
C VAL A 191 -10.48 4.38 7.96
N ILE A 192 -11.04 4.94 9.03
CA ILE A 192 -10.32 5.88 9.91
C ILE A 192 -10.26 5.26 11.30
N ILE A 193 -9.04 5.14 11.82
CA ILE A 193 -8.74 4.55 13.12
C ILE A 193 -8.17 5.64 14.02
N ASP A 194 -8.79 5.86 15.18
CA ASP A 194 -8.18 6.61 16.27
C ASP A 194 -7.08 5.76 16.91
N ILE A 195 -5.84 6.24 16.81
CA ILE A 195 -4.63 5.61 17.36
C ILE A 195 -4.02 6.47 18.47
N THR A 196 -4.78 7.41 19.06
CA THR A 196 -4.32 8.26 20.18
C THR A 196 -3.83 7.43 21.35
N THR A 197 -4.42 6.24 21.57
CA THR A 197 -3.84 5.19 22.43
C THR A 197 -3.32 4.06 21.54
N PRO A 198 -2.03 4.04 21.14
CA PRO A 198 -1.52 3.08 20.16
C PRO A 198 -1.65 1.61 20.57
N ALA A 199 -1.70 1.34 21.88
CA ALA A 199 -1.94 0.00 22.42
C ALA A 199 -3.42 -0.46 22.30
N SER A 200 -4.34 0.46 22.03
CA SER A 200 -5.77 0.19 21.89
C SER A 200 -6.41 1.05 20.79
N PRO A 201 -6.08 0.81 19.51
CA PRO A 201 -6.70 1.52 18.38
C PRO A 201 -8.21 1.30 18.29
N VAL A 202 -8.95 2.31 17.81
CA VAL A 202 -10.41 2.27 17.69
C VAL A 202 -10.83 2.74 16.30
N GLU A 203 -11.56 1.90 15.55
CA GLU A 203 -12.20 2.33 14.30
C GLU A 203 -13.32 3.33 14.60
N VAL A 204 -13.24 4.51 14.00
CA VAL A 204 -14.20 5.62 14.21
C VAL A 204 -15.03 5.92 12.96
N PHE A 205 -14.58 5.44 11.79
CA PHE A 205 -15.29 5.59 10.52
C PHE A 205 -14.89 4.50 9.54
N SER A 206 -15.85 4.06 8.72
CA SER A 206 -15.61 3.08 7.66
C SER A 206 -16.70 3.20 6.59
N GLN A 207 -16.30 3.51 5.36
CA GLN A 207 -17.23 3.74 4.26
C GLN A 207 -16.69 3.16 2.95
N GLU A 208 -17.56 2.50 2.18
CA GLU A 208 -17.22 2.14 0.80
C GLU A 208 -17.10 3.40 -0.04
N ILE A 209 -15.97 3.56 -0.70
CA ILE A 209 -15.67 4.72 -1.54
C ILE A 209 -14.66 4.31 -2.62
N GLY A 210 -14.73 4.99 -3.76
CA GLY A 210 -13.87 4.78 -4.91
C GLY A 210 -14.60 4.09 -6.06
N ASN A 211 -14.21 4.44 -7.28
CA ASN A 211 -14.70 3.82 -8.50
C ASN A 211 -13.52 3.58 -9.45
N PRO A 212 -12.91 2.39 -9.46
CA PRO A 212 -13.22 1.22 -8.63
C PRO A 212 -12.60 1.23 -7.24
N VAL A 213 -11.53 2.01 -7.02
CA VAL A 213 -10.75 1.98 -5.76
C VAL A 213 -10.46 3.36 -5.20
N ILE A 214 -10.28 3.44 -3.88
CA ILE A 214 -9.49 4.47 -3.23
C ILE A 214 -8.03 3.98 -3.20
N HIS A 215 -7.10 4.79 -3.70
CA HIS A 215 -5.69 4.41 -3.76
C HIS A 215 -4.92 4.99 -2.58
N ASP A 216 -4.95 6.32 -2.44
CA ASP A 216 -4.20 7.04 -1.42
C ASP A 216 -5.01 8.16 -0.81
N VAL A 217 -4.59 8.53 0.40
CA VAL A 217 -5.06 9.70 1.10
C VAL A 217 -3.89 10.56 1.54
N PHE A 218 -4.15 11.86 1.59
CA PHE A 218 -3.28 12.84 2.22
C PHE A 218 -4.11 13.68 3.17
N VAL A 219 -3.61 13.94 4.37
CA VAL A 219 -4.31 14.74 5.37
C VAL A 219 -3.44 15.92 5.76
N ARG A 220 -4.04 17.12 5.78
CA ARG A 220 -3.43 18.32 6.37
C ARG A 220 -4.52 19.22 6.94
N ASP A 221 -4.21 19.89 8.04
CA ASP A 221 -5.06 20.95 8.60
C ASP A 221 -6.53 20.55 8.79
N GLY A 222 -6.81 19.29 9.16
CA GLY A 222 -8.18 18.79 9.31
C GLY A 222 -8.94 18.61 7.98
N ILE A 223 -8.23 18.49 6.86
CA ILE A 223 -8.78 18.21 5.53
C ILE A 223 -8.20 16.89 5.01
N LEU A 224 -9.06 15.98 4.60
CA LEU A 224 -8.67 14.71 3.95
C LEU A 224 -8.83 14.81 2.44
N MET A 225 -7.79 14.48 1.70
CA MET A 225 -7.75 14.47 0.23
C MET A 225 -7.55 13.02 -0.22
N ALA A 226 -8.51 12.46 -0.95
CA ALA A 226 -8.48 11.08 -1.40
C ALA A 226 -8.34 11.00 -2.93
N ALA A 227 -7.42 10.15 -3.40
CA ALA A 227 -7.31 9.76 -4.80
C ALA A 227 -8.22 8.55 -5.09
N LEU A 228 -9.24 8.75 -5.93
CA LEU A 228 -10.34 7.81 -6.19
C LEU A 228 -10.34 7.27 -7.62
N TRP A 229 -9.15 6.99 -8.16
CA TRP A 229 -8.96 6.47 -9.53
C TRP A 229 -9.77 7.26 -10.58
N ASN A 230 -10.86 6.68 -11.11
CA ASN A 230 -11.61 7.28 -12.21
C ASN A 230 -12.36 8.54 -11.77
N ASP A 231 -12.65 8.67 -10.47
CA ASP A 231 -13.35 9.83 -9.92
C ASP A 231 -12.39 10.99 -9.59
N GLY A 232 -11.09 10.82 -9.84
CA GLY A 232 -10.08 11.85 -9.59
C GLY A 232 -9.79 12.05 -8.11
N MET A 233 -9.80 13.29 -7.64
CA MET A 233 -9.51 13.64 -6.24
C MET A 233 -10.76 14.21 -5.55
N THR A 234 -11.07 13.71 -4.36
CA THR A 234 -12.17 14.22 -3.51
C THR A 234 -11.63 14.75 -2.19
N ILE A 235 -12.26 15.79 -1.65
CA ILE A 235 -11.86 16.47 -0.41
C ILE A 235 -12.98 16.33 0.63
N PHE A 236 -12.62 15.98 1.86
CA PHE A 236 -13.51 15.82 3.00
C PHE A 236 -13.07 16.74 4.16
N ASP A 237 -14.04 17.29 4.89
CA ASP A 237 -13.77 18.06 6.10
C ASP A 237 -13.71 17.08 7.27
N ILE A 238 -12.57 16.96 7.94
CA ILE A 238 -12.43 16.14 9.14
C ILE A 238 -12.16 16.98 10.38
N GLY A 239 -12.51 18.27 10.35
CA GLY A 239 -12.42 19.19 11.49
C GLY A 239 -11.70 20.50 11.19
N GLY A 240 -11.27 20.73 9.95
CA GLY A 240 -10.54 21.93 9.53
C GLY A 240 -11.21 22.76 8.43
N GLY A 241 -12.23 22.22 7.78
CA GLY A 241 -12.92 22.83 6.64
C GLY A 241 -14.05 23.78 7.01
N GLY A 242 -14.40 23.89 8.30
CA GLY A 242 -15.48 24.74 8.78
C GLY A 242 -16.88 24.29 8.30
N LYS A 243 -17.03 23.03 7.90
CA LYS A 243 -18.29 22.39 7.52
C LYS A 243 -18.87 21.50 8.63
N GLY A 244 -18.17 21.41 9.75
CA GLY A 244 -18.59 20.64 10.93
C GLY A 244 -18.22 19.17 10.85
N GLY A 245 -17.30 18.80 9.95
CA GLY A 245 -16.83 17.44 9.85
C GLY A 245 -15.86 17.04 10.97
N SER A 246 -15.61 15.75 11.09
CA SER A 246 -14.69 15.15 12.06
C SER A 246 -14.16 13.81 11.53
N PRO A 247 -13.10 13.21 12.10
CA PRO A 247 -12.64 11.89 11.65
C PRO A 247 -13.69 10.78 11.80
N SER A 248 -14.69 10.94 12.69
CA SER A 248 -15.82 10.01 12.84
C SER A 248 -17.03 10.39 11.99
N ASN A 249 -17.04 11.58 11.39
CA ASN A 249 -18.09 12.08 10.51
C ASN A 249 -17.51 13.08 9.48
N PRO A 250 -16.74 12.59 8.48
CA PRO A 250 -16.05 13.42 7.47
C PRO A 250 -16.97 14.14 6.48
#